data_AF-A0A348VBD5-F1
#
_entry.id   AF-A0A348VBD5-F1
#
_cell.length_a   1.000
_cell.length_b   1.000
_cell.length_c   1.000
_cell.angle_alpha   90.00
_cell.angle_beta   90.00
_cell.angle_gamma   90.00
#
_symmetry.space_group_name_H-M   'P 1'
#
loop_
_entity.id
_entity.type
_entity.pdbx_description
1 polymer ?
#
loop_
_entity_poly.entity_id
_entity_poly.type
_entity_poly.pdbx_seq_one_letter_code
_entity_poly.pdbx_strand_id
1 'polypeptide(L)' 'MAKKAKGNRVQVILECTEHKASGMPGTSRYITTKNRKNTTER' A
#
# COMPACT_ATOMS: atom_id res chain seq x y z
N MET A 1 9.99 22.87 -2.04
CA MET A 1 8.61 22.40 -1.78
C MET A 1 8.57 21.80 -0.38
N ALA A 2 7.98 22.52 0.59
CA ALA A 2 7.84 22.02 1.96
C ALA A 2 7.07 20.68 1.92
N LYS A 3 7.71 19.60 2.35
CA LYS A 3 7.13 18.26 2.37
C LYS A 3 5.97 18.29 3.35
N LYS A 4 4.76 18.62 2.88
CA LYS A 4 3.52 18.66 3.67
C LYS A 4 3.49 17.39 4.49
N ALA A 5 3.70 17.51 5.81
CA ALA A 5 3.85 16.35 6.68
C ALA A 5 2.60 15.51 6.48
N LYS A 6 2.73 14.34 5.82
CA LYS A 6 1.59 13.49 5.44
C LYS A 6 0.92 12.84 6.67
N GLY A 7 1.15 13.36 7.88
CA GLY A 7 0.57 12.96 9.16
C GLY A 7 0.06 11.51 9.19
N ASN A 8 -1.26 11.38 9.13
CA ASN A 8 -1.95 10.09 9.22
C ASN A 8 -2.18 9.40 7.85
N ARG A 9 -1.99 10.10 6.72
CA ARG A 9 -2.15 9.54 5.36
C ARG A 9 -0.82 8.96 4.89
N VAL A 10 -0.72 7.64 4.90
CA VAL A 10 0.46 6.88 4.47
C VAL A 10 0.23 6.28 3.10
N GLN A 11 1.29 6.14 2.29
CA GLN A 11 1.20 5.32 1.08
C GLN A 11 1.23 3.85 1.48
N VAL A 12 0.33 3.07 0.90
CA VAL A 12 0.27 1.62 1.05
C VAL A 12 0.34 0.98 -0.33
N ILE A 13 0.90 -0.21 -0.38
CA ILE A 13 1.02 -1.01 -1.60
C ILE A 13 0.13 -2.22 -1.42
N LEU A 14 -0.89 -2.34 -2.25
CA LEU A 14 -1.75 -3.53 -2.30
C LEU A 14 -1.11 -4.52 -3.27
N GLU A 15 -0.83 -5.73 -2.80
CA GLU A 15 -0.18 -6.80 -3.57
C GLU A 15 -1.18 -7.93 -3.85
N CYS A 16 -1.22 -8.44 -5.08
CA CYS A 16 -2.06 -9.59 -5.43
C CYS A 16 -1.52 -10.87 -4.76
N THR A 17 -2.34 -11.50 -3.92
CA THR A 17 -1.98 -12.71 -3.15
C THR A 17 -1.99 -13.97 -4.01
N GLU A 18 -2.92 -14.08 -4.95
CA GLU A 18 -3.04 -15.20 -5.88
C GLU A 18 -1.79 -15.32 -6.75
N HIS A 19 -1.34 -14.18 -7.31
CA HIS A 19 -0.14 -14.13 -8.13
C HIS A 19 1.14 -14.35 -7.30
N LYS A 20 1.15 -13.91 -6.03
CA LYS A 20 2.26 -14.21 -5.11
C LYS A 20 2.39 -15.71 -4.83
N ALA A 21 1.27 -16.42 -4.71
CA ALA A 21 1.24 -17.85 -4.43
C ALA A 21 1.59 -18.70 -5.67
N SER A 22 1.50 -18.16 -6.89
CA SER A 22 1.76 -18.93 -8.11
C SER A 22 3.24 -19.18 -8.40
N GLY A 23 4.16 -18.52 -7.68
CA GLY A 23 5.61 -18.69 -7.87
C GLY A 23 6.15 -18.12 -9.19
N MET A 24 5.34 -17.37 -9.94
CA MET A 24 5.73 -16.73 -11.19
C MET A 24 6.45 -15.39 -10.94
N PRO A 25 7.39 -14.98 -11.82
CA PRO A 25 8.10 -13.72 -11.68
C PRO A 25 7.17 -12.52 -11.93
N GLY A 26 7.19 -11.56 -11.00
CA GLY A 26 6.39 -10.35 -11.05
C GLY A 26 5.09 -10.49 -10.25
N THR A 27 4.75 -9.48 -9.46
CA THR A 27 3.48 -9.47 -8.70
C THR A 27 2.81 -8.12 -8.89
N SER A 28 1.51 -8.14 -9.20
CA SER A 28 0.71 -6.93 -9.40
C SER A 28 0.65 -6.13 -8.10
N ARG A 29 1.02 -4.85 -8.18
CA ARG A 29 1.06 -3.93 -7.04
C ARG A 29 0.33 -2.64 -7.37
N TYR A 30 -0.58 -2.23 -6.49
CA TYR A 30 -1.30 -0.96 -6.59
C TYR A 30 -0.84 -0.01 -5.48
N ILE A 31 -0.39 1.19 -5.86
CA ILE A 31 0.03 2.23 -4.92
C ILE A 31 -1.18 3.11 -4.62
N THR A 32 -1.58 3.16 -3.36
CA THR A 32 -2.66 4.03 -2.88
C THR A 32 -2.28 4.68 -1.56
N THR A 33 -3.14 5.53 -1.02
CA THR A 33 -2.93 6.13 0.29
C THR A 33 -4.00 5.66 1.27
N LYS A 34 -3.58 5.23 2.47
CA LYS A 34 -4.45 4.87 3.59
C LYS A 34 -4.32 5.88 4.72
N ASN A 35 -5.42 6.15 5.43
CA ASN A 35 -5.36 6.89 6.68
C ASN A 35 -5.22 5.93 7.87
N ARG A 36 -4.06 5.95 8.53
CA ARG A 36 -3.71 5.04 9.63
C ARG A 36 -4.63 5.18 10.86
N LYS A 37 -5.28 6.34 11.07
CA LYS A 37 -6.20 6.54 12.21
C LYS A 37 -7.58 5.94 11.99
N ASN A 38 -8.11 6.03 10.77
CA ASN A 38 -9.46 5.56 10.46
C ASN A 38 -9.46 4.08 10.07
N THR A 39 -8.38 3.61 9.45
CA THR A 39 -8.24 2.23 8.97
C THR A 39 -6.89 1.71 9.44
N THR A 40 -6.91 1.03 10.59
CA THR A 40 -5.73 0.55 11.33
C THR A 40 -5.28 -0.84 10.88
N GLU A 41 -6.22 -1.68 10.43
CA GLU A 41 -5.97 -3.02 9.86
C GLU A 41 -5.08 -2.94 8.62
N ARG A 42 -4.28 -3.96 8.34
CA ARG A 42 -3.19 -3.91 7.35
C ARG A 42 -3.68 -3.78 5.91
#